data_AF-A0A7V3DEM9-F1
#
_entry.id   AF-A0A7V3DEM9-F1
#
_cell.length_a   1.000
_cell.length_b   1.000
_cell.length_c   1.000
_cell.angle_alpha   90.00
_cell.angle_beta   90.00
_cell.angle_gamma   90.00
#
_symmetry.space_group_name_H-M   'P 1'
#
loop_
_entity.id
_entity.type
_entity.pdbx_description
1 polymer ?
#
loop_
_entity_poly.entity_id
_entity_poly.type
_entity_poly.pdbx_seq_one_letter_code
_entity_poly.pdbx_strand_id
1 'polypeptide(L)' 'PGLCKVSTLKEIEAQGWSLNPGRYVGVAEGAEEDFDFKERLQELNEELEKLNAEARELEERISENIGKVLT' A
#
# COMPACT_ATOMS: atom_id res chain seq x y z
N PRO A 1 -26.15 -6.17 -9.07
CA PRO A 1 -26.37 -5.13 -10.11
C PRO A 1 -25.34 -4.01 -9.95
N GLY A 2 -24.42 -3.85 -10.91
CA GLY A 2 -23.45 -2.74 -10.90
C GLY A 2 -24.12 -1.45 -11.36
N LEU A 3 -23.99 -0.37 -10.60
CA LEU A 3 -24.56 0.94 -10.93
C LEU A 3 -23.52 1.76 -11.69
N CYS A 4 -23.58 1.77 -13.02
CA CYS A 4 -22.75 2.68 -13.81
C CYS A 4 -23.28 4.12 -13.65
N LYS A 5 -22.45 5.02 -13.11
CA LYS A 5 -22.72 6.45 -13.00
C LYS A 5 -22.55 7.12 -14.36
N VAL A 6 -23.57 7.87 -14.79
CA VAL A 6 -23.44 8.80 -15.91
C VAL A 6 -22.71 10.05 -15.43
N SER A 7 -21.61 10.44 -16.07
CA SER A 7 -20.82 11.63 -15.73
C SER A 7 -20.52 12.47 -16.97
N THR A 8 -20.50 13.79 -16.80
CA THR A 8 -20.19 14.77 -17.85
C THR A 8 -18.69 14.97 -18.01
N LEU A 9 -18.26 15.48 -19.17
CA LEU A 9 -16.85 15.80 -19.42
C LEU A 9 -16.28 16.82 -18.42
N LYS A 10 -17.10 17.78 -17.97
CA LYS A 10 -16.69 18.79 -16.98
C LYS A 10 -16.39 18.17 -15.61
N GLU A 11 -17.17 17.17 -15.20
CA GLU A 11 -16.93 16.45 -13.94
C GLU A 11 -15.65 15.62 -14.01
N ILE A 12 -15.37 14.98 -15.16
CA ILE A 12 -14.14 14.21 -15.39
C ILE A 12 -12.91 15.14 -15.38
N GLU A 13 -13.00 16.29 -16.04
CA GLU A 13 -11.95 17.30 -16.07
C GLU A 13 -11.63 17.82 -14.66
N ALA A 14 -12.66 18.11 -13.85
CA ALA A 14 -12.49 18.53 -12.46
C ALA A 14 -11.82 17.48 -11.57
N GLN A 15 -11.86 16.20 -11.96
CA GLN A 15 -11.16 15.09 -11.29
C GLN A 15 -9.81 14.76 -11.94
N GLY A 16 -9.25 15.67 -12.74
CA GLY A 16 -7.95 15.52 -13.39
C GLY A 16 -7.93 14.41 -14.44
N TRP A 17 -9.06 14.17 -15.12
CA TRP A 17 -9.23 13.10 -16.10
C TRP A 17 -9.06 11.68 -15.53
N SER A 18 -9.11 11.52 -14.21
CA SER A 18 -9.11 10.21 -13.56
C SER A 18 -10.40 9.45 -13.90
N LEU A 19 -10.25 8.26 -14.48
CA LEU A 19 -11.33 7.32 -14.79
C LEU A 19 -11.36 6.12 -13.82
N ASN A 20 -10.81 6.29 -12.62
CA ASN A 20 -10.78 5.23 -11.60
C ASN A 20 -12.20 4.69 -11.36
N PRO A 21 -12.45 3.37 -11.56
CA PRO A 21 -13.79 2.80 -11.53
C PRO A 21 -14.60 3.13 -10.27
N GLY A 22 -13.97 3.18 -9.09
CA GLY A 22 -14.65 3.55 -7.84
C GLY A 22 -15.30 4.93 -7.83
N ARG A 23 -14.95 5.84 -8.76
CA ARG A 23 -15.61 7.15 -8.92
C ARG A 23 -16.89 7.10 -9.76
N TYR A 24 -17.04 6.08 -10.60
CA TYR A 24 -18.07 6.01 -11.64
C TYR A 24 -18.87 4.71 -11.62
N VAL A 25 -18.51 3.76 -10.77
CA VAL A 25 -19.20 2.49 -10.60
C VAL A 25 -19.61 2.41 -9.14
N GLY A 26 -20.91 2.43 -8.88
CA GLY A 26 -21.46 2.25 -7.55
C GLY A 26 -21.07 0.87 -7.03
N VAL A 27 -20.37 0.87 -5.89
CA VAL A 27 -20.16 -0.31 -5.05
C VAL A 27 -21.33 -0.33 -4.05
N ALA A 28 -21.83 -1.50 -3.69
CA ALA A 28 -22.77 -1.60 -2.57
C ALA A 28 -22.11 -0.97 -1.33
N GLU A 29 -22.87 -0.27 -0.48
CA GLU A 29 -22.36 0.16 0.82
C GLU A 29 -21.78 -1.07 1.52
N GLY A 30 -20.45 -1.13 1.59
CA GLY A 30 -19.75 -2.09 2.42
C GLY A 30 -20.07 -1.79 3.89
N ALA A 31 -19.82 -2.75 4.77
CA ALA A 31 -19.80 -2.42 6.18
C ALA A 31 -18.84 -1.23 6.40
N GLU A 32 -19.24 -0.23 7.20
CA GLU A 32 -18.31 0.77 7.68
C GLU A 32 -17.24 0.04 8.49
N GLU A 33 -16.11 -0.26 7.85
CA GLU A 33 -14.90 -0.61 8.57
C GLU A 33 -14.39 0.66 9.24
N ASP A 34 -14.25 0.60 10.56
CA ASP A 34 -13.54 1.61 11.35
C ASP A 34 -12.04 1.48 11.02
N PHE A 35 -11.68 1.96 9.84
CA PHE A 35 -10.33 1.88 9.29
C PHE A 35 -9.59 3.19 9.56
N ASP A 36 -8.76 3.20 10.60
CA ASP A 36 -7.78 4.27 10.78
C ASP A 36 -6.56 4.00 9.89
N PHE A 37 -6.54 4.68 8.73
CA PHE A 37 -5.42 4.59 7.78
C PHE A 37 -4.08 4.97 8.41
N LYS A 38 -4.06 5.95 9.33
CA LYS A 38 -2.82 6.46 9.92
C LYS A 38 -2.27 5.45 10.92
N GLU A 39 -3.12 4.87 11.75
CA GLU A 39 -2.74 3.79 12.66
C GLU A 39 -2.19 2.60 11.87
N ARG A 40 -2.92 2.15 10.85
CA ARG A 40 -2.48 1.00 10.04
C ARG A 40 -1.17 1.26 9.31
N LEU A 41 -0.98 2.46 8.78
CA LEU A 41 0.27 2.85 8.12
C LEU A 41 1.44 2.88 9.11
N GLN A 42 1.20 3.35 10.33
CA GLN A 42 2.21 3.39 11.37
C GLN A 42 2.63 1.97 11.78
N GLU A 43 1.68 1.08 12.03
CA GLU A 43 1.98 -0.34 12.33
C GLU A 43 2.84 -0.99 11.23
N LEU A 44 2.46 -0.82 9.96
CA LEU A 44 3.19 -1.38 8.82
C LEU A 44 4.61 -0.81 8.71
N ASN A 45 4.79 0.48 9.02
CA ASN A 45 6.10 1.12 8.99
C ASN A 45 7.00 0.62 10.13
N GLU A 46 6.45 0.43 11.33
CA GLU A 46 7.18 -0.16 12.47
C GLU A 46 7.62 -1.60 12.17
N GLU A 47 6.75 -2.41 11.55
CA GLU A 47 7.08 -3.76 11.10
C GLU A 47 8.20 -3.74 10.05
N LEU A 48 8.12 -2.83 9.07
CA LEU A 48 9.13 -2.66 8.03
C LEU A 48 10.51 -2.31 8.62
N GLU A 49 10.57 -1.38 9.58
CA GLU A 49 11.82 -1.01 10.25
C GLU A 49 12.45 -2.17 11.02
N LYS A 50 11.63 -2.99 11.68
CA LYS A 50 12.09 -4.21 12.34
C LYS A 50 12.68 -5.20 11.33
N LEU A 51 11.97 -5.48 10.25
CA LEU A 51 12.44 -6.38 9.19
C LEU A 51 13.74 -5.87 8.55
N ASN A 52 13.89 -4.56 8.36
CA ASN A 52 15.12 -3.96 7.86
C ASN A 52 16.30 -4.15 8.81
N ALA A 53 16.09 -4.04 10.12
CA ALA A 53 17.12 -4.29 11.11
C ALA A 53 17.57 -5.76 11.11
N GLU A 54 16.62 -6.70 11.09
CA GLU A 54 16.91 -8.14 11.00
C GLU A 54 17.66 -8.49 9.71
N ALA A 55 17.27 -7.89 8.57
CA ALA A 55 17.94 -8.11 7.29
C ALA A 55 19.41 -7.67 7.33
N ARG A 56 19.72 -6.51 7.95
CA ARG A 56 21.10 -6.02 8.10
C ARG A 56 21.95 -6.94 8.97
N GLU A 57 21.40 -7.46 10.06
CA GLU A 57 22.10 -8.43 10.92
C GLU A 57 22.45 -9.70 10.14
N LEU A 58 21.49 -10.21 9.35
CA LEU A 58 21.72 -11.38 8.50
C LEU A 58 22.78 -11.11 7.42
N GLU A 59 22.74 -9.94 6.80
CA GLU A 59 23.74 -9.52 5.80
C GLU A 59 25.15 -9.48 6.40
N GLU A 60 25.31 -8.88 7.58
CA GLU A 60 26.60 -8.83 8.30
C GLU A 60 27.13 -10.24 8.60
N ARG A 61 26.28 -11.11 9.15
CA ARG A 61 26.64 -12.51 9.46
C ARG A 61 27.03 -13.30 8.21
N ILE A 62 26.35 -13.09 7.09
CA ILE A 62 26.69 -13.72 5.81
C ILE A 62 28.07 -13.22 5.35
N SER A 63 28.32 -11.91 5.40
CA SER A 63 29.57 -11.30 5.00
C SER A 63 30.76 -11.82 5.83
N GLU A 64 30.61 -11.90 7.16
CA GLU A 64 31.62 -12.50 8.03
C GLU A 64 31.92 -13.96 7.68
N ASN A 65 30.88 -14.75 7.42
CA ASN A 65 31.04 -16.17 7.08
C ASN A 65 31.73 -16.35 5.73
N ILE A 66 31.39 -15.53 4.73
CA ILE A 66 32.07 -15.52 3.43
C ILE A 66 33.55 -15.15 3.62
N GLY A 67 33.84 -14.13 4.43
CA GLY A 67 35.21 -13.75 4.77
C GLY A 67 36.03 -14.93 5.32
N LYS A 68 35.47 -15.68 6.27
CA LYS A 68 36.11 -16.89 6.86
C LYS A 68 36.31 -18.04 5.88
N VAL A 69 35.47 -18.15 4.84
CA VAL A 69 35.58 -19.23 3.83
C VAL A 69 36.63 -18.89 2.77
N LEU A 70 36.80 -17.60 2.45
CA LEU A 70 37.71 -17.15 1.40
C LEU A 70 39.15 -16.85 1.87
N THR A 71 39.40 -16.87 3.18
CA THR A 71 40.74 -16.76 3.80
C THR A 71 41.23 -18.09 4.34
#